data_AF-A0A0S8KIP2-F1
#
_entry.id   AF-A0A0S8KIP2-F1
#
_cell.length_a   1.000
_cell.length_b   1.000
_cell.length_c   1.000
_cell.angle_alpha   90.00
_cell.angle_beta   90.00
_cell.angle_gamma   90.00
#
_symmetry.space_group_name_H-M   'P 1'
#
loop_
_entity.id
_entity.type
_entity.pdbx_description
1 polymer ?
#
loop_
_entity_poly.entity_id
_entity_poly.type
_entity_poly.pdbx_seq_one_letter_code
_entity_poly.pdbx_strand_id
1 'polypeptide(L)'
;MKKKSVILFLSLLIVSGVQSQDDSGSALQLPEKDMQSWRNAKFGLFIHYGLYSNIGQGEWISLYKLMDRDEYGKIKDEFTFEEYTGKHWAEVAKNAGCRYMVVTTRHHDGFCLFDTEFGDFDAVNSLAGRDLIAEY
;
A
#
# COMPACT_ATOMS: atom_id res chain seq x y z
N MET A 1 81.28 -6.54 17.75
CA MET A 1 80.57 -7.83 17.66
C MET A 1 79.07 -7.57 17.50
N LYS A 2 78.48 -8.25 16.52
CA LYS A 2 77.15 -8.13 15.85
C LYS A 2 76.01 -7.44 16.64
N LYS A 3 75.51 -6.32 16.10
CA LYS A 3 74.23 -5.69 16.45
C LYS A 3 73.09 -6.62 16.03
N LYS A 4 72.21 -7.02 16.96
CA LYS A 4 70.98 -7.75 16.66
C LYS A 4 69.91 -6.71 16.32
N SER A 5 69.58 -6.54 15.04
CA SER A 5 68.39 -5.79 14.64
C SER A 5 67.16 -6.63 14.93
N VAL A 6 66.35 -6.19 15.90
CA VAL A 6 64.99 -6.67 16.09
C VAL A 6 64.12 -5.88 15.12
N ILE A 7 63.65 -6.52 14.05
CA ILE A 7 62.65 -5.95 13.15
C ILE A 7 61.29 -6.23 13.76
N LEU A 8 60.68 -5.19 14.34
CA LEU A 8 59.30 -5.22 14.80
C LEU A 8 58.40 -4.98 13.58
N PHE A 9 57.77 -6.03 13.06
CA PHE A 9 56.75 -5.90 12.01
C PHE A 9 55.49 -5.29 12.64
N LEU A 10 55.31 -3.98 12.46
CA LEU A 10 54.06 -3.31 12.76
C LEU A 10 53.09 -3.65 11.62
N SER A 11 52.21 -4.63 11.81
CA SER A 11 51.13 -4.91 10.88
C SER A 11 50.14 -3.74 10.93
N LEU A 12 50.27 -2.83 9.97
CA LEU A 12 49.33 -1.76 9.72
C LEU A 12 48.02 -2.41 9.24
N LEU A 13 47.06 -2.58 10.16
CA LEU A 13 45.68 -2.92 9.83
C LEU A 13 45.09 -1.74 9.06
N ILE A 14 45.11 -1.83 7.73
CA ILE A 14 44.33 -0.97 6.87
C ILE A 14 42.87 -1.35 7.12
N VAL A 15 42.21 -0.62 8.01
CA VAL A 15 40.75 -0.59 8.06
C VAL A 15 40.33 0.14 6.79
N SER A 16 40.12 -0.62 5.72
CA SER A 16 39.37 -0.15 4.57
C SER A 16 38.01 0.28 5.08
N GLY A 17 37.78 1.60 5.13
CA GLY A 17 36.49 2.16 5.44
C GLY A 17 35.47 1.52 4.50
N VAL A 18 34.51 0.80 5.08
CA VAL A 18 33.28 0.47 4.36
C VAL A 18 32.59 1.81 4.15
N GLN A 19 32.77 2.41 2.99
CA GLN A 19 31.90 3.48 2.53
C GLN A 19 30.52 2.85 2.38
N SER A 20 29.56 3.24 3.23
CA SER A 20 28.16 2.88 2.99
C SER A 20 27.77 3.43 1.63
N GLN A 21 27.12 2.61 0.80
CA GLN A 21 26.44 3.12 -0.38
C GLN A 21 25.44 4.18 0.08
N ASP A 22 25.67 5.42 -0.35
CA ASP A 22 24.74 6.51 -0.12
C ASP A 22 23.56 6.30 -1.08
N ASP A 23 22.48 5.71 -0.57
CA ASP A 23 21.25 5.42 -1.31
C ASP A 23 20.35 6.69 -1.42
N SER A 24 20.97 7.87 -1.29
CA SER A 24 20.35 9.20 -1.21
C SER A 24 19.74 9.69 -2.53
N GLY A 25 19.50 8.81 -3.50
CA GLY A 25 19.15 9.23 -4.86
C GLY A 25 18.52 8.17 -5.75
N SER A 26 17.73 7.24 -5.19
CA SER A 26 16.79 6.52 -6.04
C SER A 26 15.81 7.54 -6.64
N ALA A 27 15.66 7.57 -7.97
CA ALA A 27 14.70 8.45 -8.67
C ALA A 27 13.24 8.24 -8.22
N LEU A 28 12.97 7.18 -7.45
CA LEU A 28 11.67 6.87 -6.87
C LEU A 28 11.46 7.50 -5.48
N GLN A 29 12.50 8.02 -4.84
CA GLN A 29 12.38 8.69 -3.56
C GLN A 29 11.91 10.14 -3.78
N LEU A 30 10.83 10.50 -3.09
CA LEU A 30 10.40 11.89 -3.03
C LEU A 30 11.48 12.73 -2.32
N PRO A 31 11.77 13.95 -2.80
CA PRO A 31 12.64 14.88 -2.09
C PRO A 31 12.19 15.08 -0.64
N GLU A 32 13.15 15.32 0.26
CA GLU A 32 12.90 15.45 1.69
C GLU A 32 11.81 16.49 2.02
N LYS A 33 11.79 17.61 1.29
CA LYS A 33 10.76 18.65 1.41
C LYS A 33 9.34 18.14 1.15
N ASP A 34 9.18 17.18 0.24
CA ASP A 34 7.88 16.65 -0.19
C ASP A 34 7.42 15.56 0.79
N MET A 35 8.38 14.78 1.33
CA MET A 35 8.14 13.78 2.38
C MET A 35 7.77 14.37 3.74
N GLN A 36 8.11 15.63 4.01
CA GLN A 36 7.84 16.26 5.29
C GLN A 36 6.35 16.27 5.65
N SER A 37 5.48 16.49 4.65
CA SER A 37 4.03 16.49 4.83
C SER A 37 3.52 15.12 5.31
N TRP A 38 3.93 14.05 4.63
CA TRP A 38 3.64 12.67 5.00
C TRP A 38 4.14 12.33 6.40
N ARG A 39 5.41 12.66 6.71
CA ARG A 39 5.97 12.41 8.04
C ARG A 39 5.26 13.19 9.14
N ASN A 40 4.74 14.38 8.85
CA ASN A 40 3.96 15.18 9.80
C ASN A 40 2.52 14.71 9.95
N ALA A 41 1.98 13.98 8.98
CA ALA A 41 0.61 13.47 9.05
C ALA A 41 0.45 12.46 10.21
N LYS A 42 1.47 11.63 10.46
CA LYS A 42 1.61 10.64 11.58
C LYS A 42 0.55 9.53 11.62
N PHE A 43 -0.72 9.88 11.52
CA PHE A 43 -1.85 8.99 11.72
C PHE A 43 -2.81 9.11 10.53
N GLY A 44 -3.26 7.97 10.01
CA GLY A 44 -4.18 7.89 8.89
C GLY A 44 -5.02 6.63 8.93
N LEU A 45 -6.07 6.63 8.12
CA LEU A 45 -7.03 5.52 8.00
C LEU A 45 -6.77 4.75 6.71
N PHE A 46 -6.61 3.43 6.81
CA PHE A 46 -6.57 2.55 5.64
C PHE A 46 -7.91 1.82 5.53
N ILE A 47 -8.60 1.99 4.38
CA ILE A 47 -9.86 1.35 4.04
C ILE A 47 -9.58 0.22 3.04
N HIS A 48 -9.79 -1.02 3.46
CA HIS A 48 -9.84 -2.18 2.57
C HIS A 48 -11.30 -2.50 2.30
N TYR A 49 -11.73 -2.32 1.05
CA TYR A 49 -13.10 -2.59 0.63
C TYR A 49 -13.14 -3.15 -0.80
N GLY A 50 -14.04 -4.08 -1.05
CA GLY A 50 -14.18 -4.79 -2.33
C GLY A 50 -15.13 -5.98 -2.20
N LEU A 51 -15.19 -6.85 -3.20
CA LEU A 51 -16.12 -7.99 -3.23
C LEU A 51 -15.97 -8.92 -2.02
N TYR A 52 -14.75 -9.07 -1.49
CA TYR A 52 -14.49 -9.85 -0.28
C TYR A 52 -15.25 -9.36 0.95
N SER A 53 -15.67 -8.09 0.98
CA SER A 53 -16.50 -7.54 2.05
C SER A 53 -17.92 -8.13 2.06
N ASN A 54 -18.47 -8.53 0.91
CA ASN A 54 -19.75 -9.25 0.85
C ASN A 54 -19.63 -10.65 1.46
N ILE A 55 -18.49 -11.33 1.31
CA ILE A 55 -18.25 -12.65 1.92
C ILE A 55 -17.97 -12.53 3.42
N GLY A 56 -17.30 -11.45 3.83
CA GLY A 56 -17.03 -11.16 5.25
C GLY A 56 -15.98 -12.09 5.90
N GLN A 57 -15.06 -12.67 5.11
CA GLN A 57 -14.05 -13.63 5.60
C GLN A 57 -12.60 -13.22 5.26
N GLY A 58 -12.37 -11.92 5.05
CA GLY A 58 -11.06 -11.37 4.71
C GLY A 58 -10.77 -11.36 3.21
N GLU A 59 -9.83 -10.50 2.82
CA GLU A 59 -9.50 -10.16 1.44
C GLU A 59 -8.80 -11.28 0.65
N TRP A 60 -8.26 -12.29 1.35
CA TRP A 60 -7.61 -13.47 0.76
C TRP A 60 -8.55 -14.68 0.63
N ILE A 61 -9.85 -14.52 0.88
CA ILE A 61 -10.79 -15.64 0.93
C ILE A 61 -10.83 -16.47 -0.36
N SER A 62 -10.70 -15.82 -1.53
CA SER A 62 -10.67 -16.50 -2.82
C SER A 62 -9.49 -17.46 -2.93
N LEU A 63 -8.31 -17.06 -2.43
CA LEU A 63 -7.13 -17.91 -2.37
C LEU A 63 -7.32 -19.05 -1.36
N TYR A 64 -7.75 -18.75 -0.14
CA TYR A 64 -7.87 -19.76 0.92
C TYR A 64 -8.89 -20.84 0.60
N LYS A 65 -9.98 -20.49 -0.10
CA LYS A 65 -11.01 -21.43 -0.52
C LYS A 65 -10.78 -22.01 -1.92
N LEU A 66 -9.70 -21.62 -2.61
CA LEU A 66 -9.43 -22.00 -4.00
C LEU A 66 -10.66 -21.77 -4.90
N MET A 67 -11.30 -20.61 -4.71
CA MET A 67 -12.48 -20.25 -5.48
C MET A 67 -12.12 -20.09 -6.95
N ASP A 68 -13.00 -20.58 -7.82
CA ASP A 68 -12.91 -20.26 -9.23
C ASP A 68 -13.10 -18.75 -9.44
N ARG A 69 -12.34 -18.19 -10.40
CA ARG A 69 -12.33 -16.74 -10.64
C ARG A 69 -13.67 -16.25 -11.16
N ASP A 70 -14.32 -17.00 -12.04
CA ASP A 70 -15.59 -16.60 -12.64
C ASP A 70 -16.70 -16.69 -11.59
N GLU A 71 -16.67 -17.72 -10.72
CA GLU A 71 -17.59 -17.83 -9.58
C GLU A 71 -17.41 -16.70 -8.56
N TYR A 72 -16.17 -16.33 -8.22
CA TYR A 72 -15.91 -15.17 -7.35
C TYR A 72 -16.38 -13.87 -8.01
N GLY A 73 -16.21 -13.75 -9.33
CA GLY A 73 -16.60 -12.56 -10.09
C GLY A 73 -18.09 -12.23 -10.04
N LYS A 74 -18.96 -13.25 -9.89
CA LYS A 74 -20.42 -13.07 -9.77
C LYS A 74 -20.84 -12.29 -8.54
N ILE A 75 -19.99 -12.18 -7.52
CA ILE A 75 -20.26 -11.38 -6.32
C ILE A 75 -20.49 -9.91 -6.67
N LYS A 76 -19.97 -9.43 -7.81
CA LYS A 76 -20.26 -8.07 -8.30
C LYS A 76 -21.78 -7.82 -8.46
N ASP A 77 -22.54 -8.86 -8.79
CA ASP A 77 -23.98 -8.79 -8.99
C ASP A 77 -24.77 -8.66 -7.67
N GLU A 78 -24.08 -8.70 -6.52
CA GLU A 78 -24.61 -8.46 -5.18
C GLU A 78 -23.87 -7.31 -4.46
N PHE A 79 -22.86 -6.72 -5.10
CA PHE A 79 -22.02 -5.68 -4.49
C PHE A 79 -22.75 -4.34 -4.51
N THR A 80 -23.24 -3.90 -3.35
CA THR A 80 -23.95 -2.63 -3.14
C THR A 80 -23.18 -1.72 -2.18
N PHE A 81 -23.50 -0.41 -2.19
CA PHE A 81 -22.87 0.58 -1.31
C PHE A 81 -23.86 1.65 -0.84
N GLU A 82 -25.03 1.25 -0.34
CA GLU A 82 -26.16 2.18 -0.16
C GLU A 82 -26.08 3.09 1.07
N GLU A 83 -25.48 2.63 2.17
CA GLU A 83 -25.58 3.36 3.45
C GLU A 83 -24.49 4.42 3.67
N TYR A 84 -23.39 4.37 2.93
CA TYR A 84 -22.21 5.19 3.21
C TYR A 84 -21.69 5.87 1.93
N THR A 85 -21.07 7.05 2.10
CA THR A 85 -20.45 7.83 1.01
C THR A 85 -19.00 8.15 1.39
N GLY A 86 -18.17 8.55 0.42
CA GLY A 86 -16.80 8.99 0.72
C GLY A 86 -16.76 10.13 1.75
N LYS A 87 -17.75 11.03 1.73
CA LYS A 87 -17.92 12.10 2.74
C LYS A 87 -18.10 11.55 4.16
N HIS A 88 -18.91 10.51 4.34
CA HIS A 88 -19.11 9.91 5.66
C HIS A 88 -17.79 9.36 6.23
N TRP A 89 -17.01 8.66 5.39
CA TRP A 89 -15.70 8.15 5.80
C TRP A 89 -14.68 9.25 6.08
N ALA A 90 -14.71 10.35 5.33
CA ALA A 90 -13.89 11.53 5.60
C ALA A 90 -14.24 12.17 6.96
N GLU A 91 -15.53 12.25 7.30
CA GLU A 91 -15.98 12.73 8.61
C GLU A 91 -15.51 11.83 9.75
N VAL A 92 -15.64 10.51 9.60
CA VAL A 92 -15.14 9.52 10.57
C VAL A 92 -13.62 9.67 10.77
N ALA A 93 -12.85 9.71 9.69
CA ALA A 93 -11.40 9.85 9.75
C ALA A 93 -10.98 11.17 10.43
N LYS A 94 -11.65 12.27 10.08
CA LYS A 94 -11.40 13.58 10.70
C LYS A 94 -11.71 13.58 12.19
N ASN A 95 -12.84 12.99 12.60
CA ASN A 95 -13.23 12.90 14.00
C ASN A 95 -12.29 12.01 14.82
N ALA A 96 -11.70 10.97 14.20
CA ALA A 96 -10.66 10.15 14.80
C ALA A 96 -9.28 10.84 14.90
N GLY A 97 -9.10 12.00 14.25
CA GLY A 97 -7.83 12.72 14.22
C GLY A 97 -6.87 12.28 13.11
N CYS A 98 -7.33 11.48 12.15
CA CYS A 98 -6.53 11.10 10.97
C CYS A 98 -6.16 12.33 10.13
N ARG A 99 -4.96 12.31 9.56
CA ARG A 99 -4.42 13.37 8.71
C ARG A 99 -4.31 12.97 7.23
N TYR A 100 -4.56 11.69 6.94
CA TYR A 100 -4.66 11.14 5.60
C TYR A 100 -5.55 9.90 5.63
N MET A 101 -6.03 9.50 4.46
CA MET A 101 -6.74 8.25 4.23
C MET A 101 -6.09 7.54 3.05
N VAL A 102 -6.19 6.22 3.00
CA VAL A 102 -5.81 5.40 1.85
C VAL A 102 -6.92 4.39 1.64
N VAL A 103 -7.41 4.27 0.42
CA VAL A 103 -8.42 3.26 0.03
C VAL A 103 -7.83 2.33 -1.01
N THR A 104 -8.22 1.06 -0.97
CA THR A 104 -7.91 0.09 -2.01
C THR A 104 -8.67 0.42 -3.30
N THR A 105 -8.03 1.07 -4.27
CA THR A 105 -8.65 1.30 -5.60
C THR A 105 -8.90 -0.01 -6.35
N ARG A 106 -8.01 -0.98 -6.15
CA ARG A 106 -8.10 -2.37 -6.60
C ARG A 106 -7.27 -3.23 -5.67
N HIS A 107 -7.81 -4.37 -5.23
CA HIS A 107 -7.08 -5.35 -4.42
C HIS A 107 -6.55 -6.51 -5.28
N HIS A 108 -6.01 -7.55 -4.65
CA HIS A 108 -5.45 -8.73 -5.34
C HIS A 108 -6.49 -9.56 -6.11
N ASP A 109 -7.78 -9.43 -5.79
CA ASP A 109 -8.87 -10.09 -6.53
C ASP A 109 -9.13 -9.44 -7.90
N GLY A 110 -8.60 -8.24 -8.13
CA GLY A 110 -8.67 -7.52 -9.40
C GLY A 110 -9.90 -6.64 -9.58
N PHE A 111 -10.84 -6.64 -8.64
CA PHE A 111 -12.05 -5.81 -8.73
C PHE A 111 -11.70 -4.33 -8.52
N CYS A 112 -12.10 -3.48 -9.46
CA CYS A 112 -11.82 -2.04 -9.39
C CYS A 112 -12.97 -1.30 -8.68
N LEU A 113 -12.66 -0.41 -7.75
CA LEU A 113 -13.66 0.46 -7.12
C LEU A 113 -13.97 1.73 -7.95
N PHE A 114 -13.34 1.88 -9.11
CA PHE A 114 -13.42 3.02 -10.02
C PHE A 114 -13.79 2.55 -11.43
N ASP A 115 -14.24 3.48 -12.29
CA ASP A 115 -14.55 3.20 -13.70
C ASP A 115 -13.25 2.88 -14.48
N THR A 116 -13.00 1.59 -14.73
CA THR A 116 -11.79 1.14 -15.41
C THR A 116 -11.99 1.07 -16.91
N GLU A 117 -11.00 1.51 -17.70
CA GLU A 117 -11.03 1.34 -19.15
C GLU A 117 -10.77 -0.12 -19.60
N PHE A 118 -10.48 -1.02 -18.65
CA PHE A 118 -10.08 -2.40 -18.91
C PHE A 118 -11.11 -3.42 -18.42
N GLY A 119 -12.18 -3.60 -19.20
CA GLY A 119 -13.24 -4.58 -18.96
C GLY A 119 -14.26 -4.14 -17.89
N ASP A 120 -15.20 -5.03 -17.56
CA ASP A 120 -16.40 -4.68 -16.78
C ASP A 120 -16.36 -5.25 -15.34
N PHE A 121 -15.16 -5.44 -14.79
CA PHE A 121 -14.94 -5.99 -13.45
C PHE A 121 -14.63 -4.87 -12.44
N ASP A 122 -15.64 -4.03 -12.25
CA ASP A 122 -15.57 -2.82 -11.43
C ASP A 122 -16.92 -2.48 -10.76
N ALA A 123 -16.89 -1.47 -9.87
CA ALA A 123 -18.04 -1.01 -9.10
C ALA A 123 -19.10 -0.24 -9.94
N VAL A 124 -18.74 0.33 -11.09
CA VAL A 124 -19.69 1.01 -11.98
C VAL A 124 -20.55 -0.03 -12.71
N ASN A 125 -19.95 -1.14 -13.10
CA ASN A 125 -20.57 -2.29 -13.75
C ASN A 125 -21.11 -3.34 -12.76
N SER A 126 -21.24 -2.99 -11.48
CA SER A 126 -21.82 -3.81 -10.40
C SER A 126 -23.16 -3.21 -9.93
N LEU A 127 -23.84 -3.84 -8.97
CA LEU A 127 -25.04 -3.23 -8.36
C LEU A 127 -24.79 -1.90 -7.62
N ALA A 128 -23.54 -1.56 -7.30
CA ALA A 128 -23.20 -0.28 -6.70
C ALA A 128 -23.41 0.87 -7.68
N GLY A 129 -23.19 0.62 -8.98
CA GLY A 129 -23.51 1.51 -10.09
C GLY A 129 -22.80 2.86 -10.06
N ARG A 130 -21.68 2.97 -9.33
CA ARG A 130 -21.02 4.24 -9.02
C ARG A 130 -19.51 4.09 -8.90
N ASP A 131 -18.80 5.15 -9.25
CA ASP A 131 -17.36 5.24 -9.04
C ASP A 131 -17.09 5.65 -7.58
N LEU A 132 -16.72 4.66 -6.76
CA LEU A 132 -16.51 4.86 -5.33
C LEU A 132 -15.20 5.58 -5.02
N ILE A 133 -14.24 5.58 -5.95
CA ILE A 133 -12.97 6.30 -5.80
C ILE A 133 -13.14 7.78 -6.14
N ALA A 134 -14.03 8.11 -7.08
CA ALA A 134 -14.39 9.50 -7.37
C ALA A 134 -15.17 10.16 -6.21
N GLU A 135 -15.92 9.39 -5.43
CA GLU A 135 -16.62 9.88 -4.23
C GLU A 135 -15.71 10.05 -2.99
N TYR A 136 -14.59 9.31 -2.94
CA TYR A 136 -13.61 9.26 -1.85
C TYR A 136 -12.71 10.51 -1.80
#